data_AF-A0A958PPA8-F1
#
_entry.id   AF-A0A958PPA8-F1
#
_cell.length_a   1.000
_cell.length_b   1.000
_cell.length_c   1.000
_cell.angle_alpha   90.00
_cell.angle_beta   90.00
_cell.angle_gamma   90.00
#
_symmetry.space_group_name_H-M   'P 1'
#
loop_
_entity.id
_entity.type
_entity.pdbx_description
1 polymer ?
#
loop_
_entity_poly.entity_id
_entity_poly.type
_entity_poly.pdbx_seq_one_letter_code
_entity_poly.pdbx_strand_id
1 'polypeptide(L)'
;MNYRLLFSDNGTLTDYSYQLNNYYSGSASLAFVASQDKLYIGSLFPFNSMYFKMATGSGSDAGISIKYWDSSQWRSAVEVIDETSGLQSSGFVTWQVDRQNGWVGEDTVNGSGVANITELSSVTIYDMHWVQVTLATDVSFDISWIGHIFCNDNDLFTEYPDFNNANLMTAIKAAKTNFEEQEVRASQILVEDLIANGTIKHESQILDRRKLINACVSKSAEIIYGILGDDYIDQKRDAMNEYKSRIKKDLFAFDINKDGDLSEAESTFRQGYVYR
;
A
#
# COMPACT_ATOMS: atom_id res chain seq x y z
N MET A 1 8.71 -9.40 -1.87
CA MET A 1 8.12 -10.06 -3.06
C MET A 1 6.90 -9.25 -3.39
N ASN A 2 6.67 -8.88 -4.65
CA ASN A 2 5.58 -7.97 -5.00
C ASN A 2 4.21 -8.60 -4.72
N TYR A 3 3.18 -7.77 -4.53
CA TYR A 3 1.80 -8.21 -4.36
C TYR A 3 1.34 -9.07 -5.54
N ARG A 4 0.48 -10.06 -5.28
CA ARG A 4 -0.21 -10.81 -6.33
C ARG A 4 -1.53 -10.11 -6.60
N LEU A 5 -1.70 -9.59 -7.81
CA LEU A 5 -2.88 -8.82 -8.20
C LEU A 5 -3.59 -9.59 -9.31
N LEU A 6 -4.72 -10.20 -8.97
CA LEU A 6 -5.48 -11.05 -9.90
C LEU A 6 -6.87 -10.45 -10.08
N PHE A 7 -7.29 -10.25 -11.32
CA PHE A 7 -8.66 -9.87 -11.63
C PHE A 7 -9.44 -11.10 -12.09
N SER A 8 -10.61 -11.32 -11.51
CA SER A 8 -11.55 -12.35 -11.94
C SER A 8 -12.70 -11.70 -12.71
N ASP A 9 -12.81 -12.06 -13.98
CA ASP A 9 -13.93 -11.74 -14.86
C ASP A 9 -14.79 -12.99 -15.00
N ASN A 10 -15.94 -13.02 -14.32
CA ASN A 10 -16.86 -14.17 -14.31
C ASN A 10 -16.15 -15.53 -14.10
N GLY A 11 -15.20 -15.57 -13.15
CA GLY A 11 -14.41 -16.76 -12.79
C GLY A 11 -13.13 -16.98 -13.62
N THR A 12 -12.91 -16.21 -14.68
CA THR A 12 -11.64 -16.24 -15.46
C THR A 12 -10.62 -15.33 -14.79
N LEU A 13 -9.46 -15.87 -14.40
CA LEU A 13 -8.40 -15.08 -13.73
C LEU A 13 -7.42 -14.49 -14.73
N THR A 14 -7.15 -13.20 -14.59
CA THR A 14 -6.08 -12.46 -15.29
C THR A 14 -5.08 -11.95 -14.26
N ASP A 15 -3.79 -12.23 -14.47
CA ASP A 15 -2.71 -11.77 -13.58
C ASP A 15 -2.21 -10.39 -14.01
N TYR A 16 -2.49 -9.38 -13.19
CA TYR A 16 -2.03 -8.00 -13.37
C TYR A 16 -0.84 -7.64 -12.46
N SER A 17 -0.25 -8.62 -11.76
CA SER A 17 0.82 -8.37 -10.79
C SER A 17 1.98 -7.59 -11.39
N TYR A 18 2.44 -7.92 -12.60
CA TYR A 18 3.54 -7.17 -13.21
C TYR A 18 3.17 -5.71 -13.50
N GLN A 19 1.98 -5.50 -14.05
CA GLN A 19 1.53 -4.19 -14.53
C GLN A 19 1.15 -3.23 -13.40
N LEU A 20 0.56 -3.73 -12.32
CA LEU A 20 0.02 -2.89 -11.25
C LEU A 20 0.97 -2.71 -10.06
N ASN A 21 2.03 -3.52 -9.95
CA ASN A 21 3.10 -3.29 -8.95
C ASN A 21 4.18 -2.31 -9.43
N ASN A 22 4.29 -2.05 -10.73
CA ASN A 22 5.27 -1.12 -11.28
C ASN A 22 4.61 0.22 -11.61
N TYR A 23 5.04 1.26 -10.91
CA TYR A 23 4.50 2.62 -11.04
C TYR A 23 4.58 3.19 -12.46
N TYR A 24 5.47 2.66 -13.32
CA TYR A 24 5.71 3.16 -14.68
C TYR A 24 5.19 2.24 -15.80
N SER A 25 4.58 1.09 -15.50
CA SER A 25 4.17 0.12 -16.55
C SER A 25 2.87 0.47 -17.28
N GLY A 26 2.22 1.57 -16.94
CA GLY A 26 0.95 2.01 -17.54
C GLY A 26 -0.25 1.67 -16.66
N SER A 27 -1.42 1.45 -17.27
CA SER A 27 -2.67 1.19 -16.54
C SER A 27 -3.42 -0.03 -17.07
N ALA A 28 -4.05 -0.77 -16.17
CA ALA A 28 -4.95 -1.87 -16.49
C ALA A 28 -6.40 -1.35 -16.54
N SER A 29 -7.04 -1.50 -17.68
CA SER A 29 -8.46 -1.19 -17.86
C SER A 29 -9.31 -2.36 -17.42
N LEU A 30 -10.23 -2.11 -16.49
CA LEU A 30 -11.11 -3.12 -15.91
C LEU A 30 -12.56 -2.68 -16.14
N ALA A 31 -13.35 -3.56 -16.76
CA ALA A 31 -14.80 -3.45 -16.80
C ALA A 31 -15.34 -4.41 -15.74
N PHE A 32 -15.79 -3.87 -14.62
CA PHE A 32 -16.19 -4.62 -13.44
C PHE A 32 -17.70 -4.82 -13.42
N VAL A 33 -18.15 -6.06 -13.33
CA VAL A 33 -19.55 -6.46 -13.14
C VAL A 33 -19.75 -6.89 -11.69
N ALA A 34 -20.54 -6.12 -10.93
CA ALA A 34 -20.64 -6.20 -9.46
C ALA A 34 -20.97 -7.60 -8.92
N SER A 35 -21.79 -8.35 -9.65
CA SER A 35 -22.24 -9.69 -9.22
C SER A 35 -21.30 -10.84 -9.60
N GLN A 36 -20.31 -10.60 -10.45
CA GLN A 36 -19.49 -11.64 -11.08
C GLN A 36 -18.01 -11.45 -10.75
N ASP A 37 -17.57 -10.19 -10.78
CA ASP A 37 -16.15 -9.88 -10.83
C ASP A 37 -15.59 -9.58 -9.45
N LYS A 38 -14.31 -9.89 -9.30
CA LYS A 38 -13.56 -9.74 -8.04
C LYS A 38 -12.12 -9.35 -8.37
N LEU A 39 -11.55 -8.44 -7.58
CA LEU A 39 -10.11 -8.18 -7.59
C LEU A 39 -9.48 -8.82 -6.35
N TYR A 40 -8.47 -9.65 -6.54
CA TYR A 40 -7.74 -10.30 -5.46
C TYR A 40 -6.35 -9.69 -5.29
N ILE A 41 -5.99 -9.45 -4.03
CA ILE A 41 -4.68 -8.93 -3.62
C ILE A 41 -4.08 -9.95 -2.64
N GLY A 42 -2.97 -10.56 -3.03
CA GLY A 42 -2.21 -11.50 -2.21
C GLY A 42 -0.91 -10.87 -1.71
N SER A 43 -0.59 -11.06 -0.44
CA SER A 43 0.67 -10.64 0.17
C SER A 43 1.29 -11.71 1.07
N LEU A 44 2.61 -11.67 1.27
CA LEU A 44 3.31 -12.61 2.15
C LEU A 44 2.95 -12.44 3.63
N PHE A 45 2.51 -11.25 4.04
CA PHE A 45 2.10 -10.94 5.40
C PHE A 45 0.72 -10.29 5.39
N PRO A 46 -0.04 -10.34 6.49
CA PRO A 46 -1.23 -9.52 6.67
C PRO A 46 -0.95 -8.05 6.37
N PHE A 47 -1.91 -7.35 5.77
CA PHE A 47 -1.92 -5.92 5.47
C PHE A 47 -3.32 -5.34 5.59
N ASN A 48 -3.44 -4.12 6.09
CA ASN A 48 -4.73 -3.50 6.38
C ASN A 48 -5.00 -2.23 5.57
N SER A 49 -4.07 -1.83 4.70
CA SER A 49 -4.22 -0.64 3.88
C SER A 49 -3.43 -0.74 2.58
N MET A 50 -4.02 -0.23 1.50
CA MET A 50 -3.38 -0.12 0.18
C MET A 50 -3.79 1.19 -0.49
N TYR A 51 -2.86 1.79 -1.22
CA TYR A 51 -3.13 2.93 -2.08
C TYR A 51 -3.48 2.44 -3.48
N PHE A 52 -4.61 2.91 -4.00
CA PHE A 52 -5.06 2.67 -5.35
C PHE A 52 -4.82 3.94 -6.15
N LYS A 53 -3.92 3.86 -7.15
CA LYS A 53 -3.68 4.96 -8.07
C LYS A 53 -4.50 4.77 -9.33
N MET A 54 -5.48 5.64 -9.52
CA MET A 54 -6.37 5.60 -10.68
C MET A 54 -5.73 6.35 -11.85
N ALA A 55 -5.74 5.76 -13.04
CA ALA A 55 -5.50 6.48 -14.29
C ALA A 55 -6.81 7.13 -14.78
N THR A 56 -7.91 6.37 -14.70
CA THR A 56 -9.27 6.82 -14.99
C THR A 56 -10.18 6.28 -13.90
N GLY A 57 -10.91 7.15 -13.21
CA GLY A 57 -11.85 6.75 -12.16
C GLY A 57 -13.13 6.12 -12.71
N SER A 58 -13.90 5.48 -11.84
CA SER A 58 -15.18 4.81 -12.13
C SER A 58 -16.32 5.74 -12.58
N GLY A 59 -16.17 7.06 -12.42
CA GLY A 59 -17.16 8.08 -12.79
C GLY A 59 -18.36 8.21 -11.84
N SER A 60 -18.57 7.24 -10.94
CA SER A 60 -19.58 7.27 -9.87
C SER A 60 -19.13 6.38 -8.71
N ASP A 61 -19.74 6.53 -7.53
CA ASP A 61 -19.32 5.77 -6.35
C ASP A 61 -19.72 4.30 -6.53
N ALA A 62 -18.71 3.46 -6.73
CA ALA A 62 -18.89 2.04 -6.97
C ALA A 62 -19.13 1.23 -5.68
N GLY A 63 -18.96 1.82 -4.49
CA GLY A 63 -19.12 1.15 -3.20
C GLY A 63 -18.17 -0.04 -3.00
N ILE A 64 -17.00 0.20 -2.41
CA ILE A 64 -15.99 -0.84 -2.16
C ILE A 64 -16.39 -1.72 -0.97
N SER A 65 -16.27 -3.04 -1.15
CA SER A 65 -16.34 -4.03 -0.07
C SER A 65 -15.08 -4.89 -0.06
N ILE A 66 -14.58 -5.15 1.15
CA ILE A 66 -13.36 -5.94 1.37
C ILE A 66 -13.70 -7.22 2.13
N LYS A 67 -13.17 -8.34 1.65
CA LYS A 67 -13.16 -9.62 2.35
C LYS A 67 -11.73 -10.15 2.46
N TYR A 68 -11.44 -10.91 3.51
CA TYR A 68 -10.16 -11.59 3.69
C TYR A 68 -10.39 -13.11 3.84
N TRP A 69 -9.37 -13.89 3.51
CA TRP A 69 -9.43 -15.35 3.61
C TRP A 69 -9.03 -15.82 5.02
N ASP A 70 -9.88 -16.64 5.66
CA ASP A 70 -9.66 -17.13 7.04
C ASP A 70 -9.23 -18.60 7.13
N SER A 71 -8.75 -19.21 6.03
CA SER A 71 -8.54 -20.65 5.79
C SER A 71 -9.77 -21.49 5.42
N SER A 72 -10.99 -20.96 5.59
CA SER A 72 -12.23 -21.71 5.33
C SER A 72 -13.22 -20.98 4.41
N GLN A 73 -13.29 -19.66 4.51
CA GLN A 73 -14.22 -18.82 3.76
C GLN A 73 -13.70 -17.38 3.64
N TRP A 74 -14.29 -16.64 2.69
CA TRP A 74 -14.11 -15.20 2.60
C TRP A 74 -14.95 -14.49 3.66
N ARG A 75 -14.30 -13.89 4.65
CA ARG A 75 -14.96 -13.08 5.68
C ARG A 75 -14.90 -11.60 5.34
N SER A 76 -16.00 -10.90 5.57
CA SER A 76 -16.03 -9.44 5.45
C SER A 76 -15.13 -8.79 6.49
N ALA A 77 -14.39 -7.76 6.08
CA ALA A 77 -13.75 -6.85 7.00
C ALA A 77 -14.81 -6.19 7.91
N VAL A 78 -14.45 -5.94 9.17
CA VAL A 78 -15.33 -5.32 10.17
C VAL A 78 -15.57 -3.86 9.84
N GLU A 79 -14.53 -3.17 9.40
CA GLU A 79 -14.56 -1.78 8.99
C GLU A 79 -13.80 -1.64 7.67
N VAL A 80 -14.33 -0.78 6.79
CA VAL A 80 -13.66 -0.36 5.55
C VAL A 80 -13.77 1.16 5.47
N ILE A 81 -12.63 1.82 5.41
CA ILE A 81 -12.49 3.25 5.17
C ILE A 81 -11.99 3.42 3.74
N ASP A 82 -12.84 3.99 2.89
CA ASP A 82 -12.55 4.25 1.49
C ASP A 82 -12.32 5.75 1.25
N GLU A 83 -11.08 6.11 0.91
CA GLU A 83 -10.68 7.47 0.53
C GLU A 83 -10.73 7.68 -1.00
N THR A 84 -11.06 6.64 -1.78
CA THR A 84 -11.15 6.68 -3.25
C THR A 84 -12.55 7.08 -3.75
N SER A 85 -13.54 7.14 -2.86
CA SER A 85 -14.96 7.36 -3.17
C SER A 85 -15.50 6.36 -4.21
N GLY A 86 -15.25 5.07 -3.99
CA GLY A 86 -15.66 4.01 -4.92
C GLY A 86 -14.82 3.97 -6.19
N LEU A 87 -13.50 4.15 -6.05
CA LEU A 87 -12.52 4.21 -7.16
C LEU A 87 -12.75 5.38 -8.13
N GLN A 88 -13.35 6.48 -7.69
CA GLN A 88 -13.48 7.70 -8.50
C GLN A 88 -12.16 8.46 -8.62
N SER A 89 -11.32 8.40 -7.60
CA SER A 89 -10.01 9.06 -7.55
C SER A 89 -8.97 8.18 -6.88
N SER A 90 -7.69 8.51 -7.05
CA SER A 90 -6.62 7.87 -6.29
C SER A 90 -6.79 8.11 -4.80
N GLY A 91 -6.45 7.12 -3.98
CA GLY A 91 -6.63 7.20 -2.54
C GLY A 91 -6.35 5.88 -1.84
N PHE A 92 -6.44 5.89 -0.51
CA PHE A 92 -6.31 4.68 0.28
C PHE A 92 -7.64 3.96 0.45
N VAL A 93 -7.57 2.64 0.45
CA VAL A 93 -8.59 1.79 1.06
C VAL A 93 -7.93 1.15 2.29
N THR A 94 -8.50 1.39 3.46
CA THR A 94 -8.04 0.84 4.74
C THR A 94 -9.14 -0.03 5.31
N TRP A 95 -8.81 -1.15 5.94
CA TRP A 95 -9.79 -2.06 6.53
C TRP A 95 -9.31 -2.64 7.85
N GLN A 96 -10.24 -3.16 8.65
CA GLN A 96 -9.93 -3.90 9.87
C GLN A 96 -10.48 -5.32 9.79
N VAL A 97 -9.62 -6.30 10.11
CA VAL A 97 -10.01 -7.72 10.21
C VAL A 97 -10.77 -7.99 11.51
N ASP A 98 -11.51 -9.11 11.55
CA ASP A 98 -12.21 -9.52 12.77
C ASP A 98 -11.24 -10.11 13.78
N ARG A 99 -11.23 -9.57 15.01
CA ARG A 99 -10.39 -10.06 16.10
C ARG A 99 -10.63 -11.51 16.47
N GLN A 100 -11.83 -12.03 16.21
CA GLN A 100 -12.19 -13.42 16.55
C GLN A 100 -11.76 -14.42 15.47
N ASN A 101 -11.53 -13.96 14.25
CA ASN A 101 -11.21 -14.78 13.10
C ASN A 101 -9.93 -14.26 12.45
N GLY A 102 -8.80 -14.83 12.86
CA GLY A 102 -7.48 -14.41 12.38
C GLY A 102 -7.32 -14.64 10.88
N TRP A 103 -6.56 -13.76 10.25
CA TRP A 103 -6.14 -13.93 8.85
C TRP A 103 -5.13 -15.07 8.76
N VAL A 104 -5.30 -15.94 7.77
CA VAL A 104 -4.41 -17.09 7.56
C VAL A 104 -3.79 -17.01 6.17
N GLY A 105 -2.48 -17.19 6.11
CA GLY A 105 -1.75 -17.41 4.86
C GLY A 105 -2.07 -18.79 4.29
N GLU A 106 -2.41 -18.85 3.01
CA GLU A 106 -2.90 -20.08 2.38
C GLU A 106 -2.41 -20.17 0.93
N ASP A 107 -2.21 -21.40 0.47
CA ASP A 107 -1.94 -21.69 -0.94
C ASP A 107 -3.23 -21.59 -1.75
N THR A 108 -3.17 -21.14 -3.01
CA THR A 108 -4.37 -21.23 -3.87
C THR A 108 -4.72 -22.69 -4.19
N VAL A 109 -3.68 -23.50 -4.41
CA VAL A 109 -3.74 -24.94 -4.68
C VAL A 109 -2.63 -25.62 -3.89
N ASN A 110 -2.97 -26.63 -3.09
CA ASN A 110 -2.00 -27.33 -2.26
C ASN A 110 -1.08 -28.28 -3.06
N GLY A 111 -0.08 -28.84 -2.39
CA GLY A 111 0.89 -29.78 -2.99
C GLY A 111 0.31 -31.07 -3.58
N SER A 112 -0.97 -31.38 -3.33
CA SER A 112 -1.70 -32.50 -3.96
C SER A 112 -2.57 -32.07 -5.16
N GLY A 113 -2.51 -30.79 -5.56
CA GLY A 113 -3.31 -30.25 -6.66
C GLY A 113 -4.76 -29.93 -6.29
N VAL A 114 -5.11 -29.94 -4.99
CA VAL A 114 -6.47 -29.60 -4.53
C VAL A 114 -6.52 -28.10 -4.22
N ALA A 115 -7.55 -27.42 -4.72
CA ALA A 115 -7.76 -26.01 -4.46
C ALA A 115 -8.14 -25.77 -3.00
N ASN A 116 -7.32 -25.01 -2.27
CA ASN A 116 -7.69 -24.55 -0.93
C ASN A 116 -8.60 -23.31 -1.04
N ILE A 117 -8.41 -22.49 -2.09
CA ILE A 117 -9.28 -21.35 -2.41
C ILE A 117 -9.95 -21.62 -3.77
N THR A 118 -11.21 -22.04 -3.75
CA THR A 118 -11.94 -22.48 -4.96
C THR A 118 -11.95 -21.43 -6.07
N GLU A 119 -12.08 -20.14 -5.71
CA GLU A 119 -12.14 -19.05 -6.68
C GLU A 119 -10.78 -18.72 -7.33
N LEU A 120 -9.69 -19.22 -6.76
CA LEU A 120 -8.31 -19.02 -7.24
C LEU A 120 -7.66 -20.31 -7.78
N SER A 121 -8.45 -21.36 -8.01
CA SER A 121 -7.94 -22.70 -8.31
C SER A 121 -7.22 -22.86 -9.64
N SER A 122 -7.34 -21.89 -10.55
CA SER A 122 -6.69 -21.94 -11.88
C SER A 122 -5.23 -21.48 -11.87
N VAL A 123 -4.76 -20.94 -10.74
CA VAL A 123 -3.36 -20.54 -10.53
C VAL A 123 -2.80 -21.22 -9.30
N THR A 124 -1.51 -21.54 -9.29
CA THR A 124 -0.81 -22.07 -8.12
C THR A 124 0.12 -21.01 -7.55
N ILE A 125 -0.23 -20.50 -6.37
CA ILE A 125 0.49 -19.48 -5.61
C ILE A 125 0.54 -19.95 -4.17
N TYR A 126 1.71 -19.86 -3.54
CA TYR A 126 1.96 -20.41 -2.21
C TYR A 126 2.07 -19.32 -1.14
N ASP A 127 1.67 -19.65 0.08
CA ASP A 127 1.93 -18.90 1.31
C ASP A 127 1.52 -17.41 1.27
N MET A 128 0.33 -17.11 0.74
CA MET A 128 -0.17 -15.73 0.63
C MET A 128 -1.39 -15.47 1.54
N HIS A 129 -1.42 -14.27 2.10
CA HIS A 129 -2.55 -13.66 2.77
C HIS A 129 -3.39 -12.93 1.72
N TRP A 130 -4.63 -13.38 1.53
CA TRP A 130 -5.48 -12.90 0.46
C TRP A 130 -6.58 -11.95 0.94
N VAL A 131 -6.77 -10.89 0.15
CA VAL A 131 -7.89 -9.97 0.21
C VAL A 131 -8.66 -10.03 -1.11
N GLN A 132 -9.99 -10.07 -1.03
CA GLN A 132 -10.93 -9.94 -2.13
C GLN A 132 -11.60 -8.57 -2.05
N VAL A 133 -11.55 -7.83 -3.14
CA VAL A 133 -12.21 -6.54 -3.35
C VAL A 133 -13.38 -6.75 -4.30
N THR A 134 -14.56 -6.30 -3.90
CA THR A 134 -15.77 -6.30 -4.71
C THR A 134 -16.40 -4.90 -4.74
N LEU A 135 -17.11 -4.59 -5.83
CA LEU A 135 -17.84 -3.34 -6.01
C LEU A 135 -19.34 -3.60 -6.00
N ALA A 136 -20.12 -2.62 -5.55
CA ALA A 136 -21.58 -2.69 -5.46
C ALA A 136 -22.30 -2.40 -6.79
N THR A 137 -21.61 -1.78 -7.75
CA THR A 137 -22.19 -1.41 -9.06
C THR A 137 -21.28 -1.77 -10.21
N ASP A 138 -21.87 -2.00 -11.39
CA ASP A 138 -21.11 -2.22 -12.61
C ASP A 138 -20.43 -0.92 -13.04
N VAL A 139 -19.10 -0.95 -13.20
CA VAL A 139 -18.29 0.23 -13.51
C VAL A 139 -17.08 -0.13 -14.35
N SER A 140 -16.60 0.83 -15.14
CA SER A 140 -15.33 0.71 -15.84
C SER A 140 -14.35 1.75 -15.30
N PHE A 141 -13.12 1.34 -15.06
CA PHE A 141 -12.05 2.21 -14.55
C PHE A 141 -10.68 1.68 -14.96
N ASP A 142 -9.67 2.54 -14.85
CA ASP A 142 -8.27 2.18 -15.12
C ASP A 142 -7.44 2.34 -13.85
N ILE A 143 -6.81 1.26 -13.39
CA ILE A 143 -5.84 1.32 -12.29
C ILE A 143 -4.43 1.42 -12.89
N SER A 144 -3.64 2.39 -12.44
CA SER A 144 -2.24 2.53 -12.84
C SER A 144 -1.28 1.81 -11.90
N TRP A 145 -1.55 1.84 -10.59
CA TRP A 145 -0.64 1.27 -9.60
C TRP A 145 -1.38 0.96 -8.30
N ILE A 146 -0.95 -0.11 -7.63
CA ILE A 146 -1.41 -0.50 -6.29
C ILE A 146 -0.19 -0.75 -5.42
N GLY A 147 -0.14 -0.12 -4.23
CA GLY A 147 0.97 -0.33 -3.30
C GLY A 147 0.92 0.56 -2.06
N HIS A 148 2.09 0.83 -1.48
CA HIS A 148 2.22 1.73 -0.34
C HIS A 148 2.86 3.05 -0.71
N ILE A 149 2.13 4.12 -0.42
CA ILE A 149 2.65 5.48 -0.30
C ILE A 149 2.38 5.92 1.14
N PHE A 150 3.27 6.67 1.76
CA PHE A 150 3.10 7.08 3.17
C PHE A 150 2.85 8.57 3.35
N CYS A 151 3.09 9.38 2.33
CA CYS A 151 2.91 10.83 2.36
C CYS A 151 2.30 11.30 1.05
N ASN A 152 1.76 12.51 1.03
CA ASN A 152 1.24 13.17 -0.16
C ASN A 152 1.79 14.60 -0.29
N ASP A 153 1.48 15.23 -1.43
CA ASP A 153 1.92 16.59 -1.74
C ASP A 153 1.55 17.62 -0.65
N ASN A 154 0.37 17.50 -0.03
CA ASN A 154 -0.03 18.44 1.03
C ASN A 154 0.85 18.28 2.29
N ASP A 155 1.19 17.05 2.66
CA ASP A 155 2.12 16.78 3.76
C ASP A 155 3.51 17.35 3.42
N LEU A 156 3.96 17.15 2.19
CA LEU A 156 5.23 17.67 1.68
C LEU A 156 5.27 19.19 1.70
N PHE A 157 4.22 19.86 1.21
CA PHE A 157 4.15 21.32 1.13
C PHE A 157 3.96 21.98 2.49
N THR A 158 3.40 21.26 3.46
CA THR A 158 3.28 21.77 4.84
C THR A 158 4.65 21.89 5.49
N GLU A 159 5.51 20.89 5.31
CA GLU A 159 6.85 20.85 5.91
C GLU A 159 7.90 21.60 5.07
N TYR A 160 7.80 21.50 3.74
CA TYR A 160 8.70 22.11 2.76
C TYR A 160 7.91 22.97 1.75
N PRO A 161 7.48 24.19 2.16
CA PRO A 161 6.60 25.04 1.35
C PRO A 161 7.16 25.44 -0.02
N ASP A 162 8.49 25.45 -0.16
CA ASP A 162 9.16 25.78 -1.42
C ASP A 162 8.80 24.82 -2.58
N PHE A 163 8.40 23.59 -2.26
CA PHE A 163 7.97 22.63 -3.27
C PHE A 163 6.59 22.93 -3.84
N ASN A 164 5.78 23.75 -3.18
CA ASN A 164 4.52 24.27 -3.74
C ASN A 164 4.74 25.40 -4.77
N ASN A 165 5.99 25.65 -5.18
CA ASN A 165 6.31 26.64 -6.19
C ASN A 165 6.28 26.04 -7.60
N ALA A 166 5.34 26.50 -8.43
CA ALA A 166 5.18 26.05 -9.82
C ALA A 166 6.44 26.23 -10.69
N ASN A 167 7.26 27.25 -10.42
CA ASN A 167 8.51 27.47 -11.16
C ASN A 167 9.54 26.37 -10.84
N LEU A 168 9.60 25.94 -9.58
CA LEU A 168 10.49 24.87 -9.14
C LEU A 168 10.06 23.51 -9.72
N MET A 169 8.76 23.22 -9.70
CA MET A 169 8.22 22.01 -10.35
C MET A 169 8.55 21.97 -11.85
N THR A 170 8.40 23.10 -12.54
CA THR A 170 8.69 23.23 -13.97
C THR A 170 10.19 23.07 -14.27
N ALA A 171 11.06 23.52 -13.37
CA ALA A 171 12.51 23.34 -13.48
C ALA A 171 12.93 21.87 -13.40
N ILE A 172 12.22 21.05 -12.60
CA ILE A 172 12.46 19.60 -12.49
C ILE A 172 12.01 18.87 -13.76
N LYS A 173 10.78 19.14 -14.20
CA LYS A 173 10.22 18.55 -15.42
C LYS A 173 9.12 19.46 -15.96
N ALA A 174 9.17 19.71 -17.26
CA ALA A 174 8.13 20.49 -17.94
C ALA A 174 6.74 19.92 -17.64
N ALA A 175 5.81 20.80 -17.24
CA ALA A 175 4.42 20.47 -16.89
C ALA A 175 4.25 19.46 -15.73
N LYS A 176 5.23 19.34 -14.82
CA LYS A 176 5.04 18.58 -13.58
C LYS A 176 4.03 19.30 -12.68
N THR A 177 3.06 18.53 -12.16
CA THR A 177 1.96 19.05 -11.33
C THR A 177 1.97 18.53 -9.90
N ASN A 178 2.73 17.46 -9.61
CA ASN A 178 2.80 16.80 -8.31
C ASN A 178 4.16 16.12 -8.10
N PHE A 179 4.43 15.70 -6.87
CA PHE A 179 5.63 14.93 -6.48
C PHE A 179 5.34 13.46 -6.16
N GLU A 180 4.15 12.94 -6.50
CA GLU A 180 3.73 11.56 -6.21
C GLU A 180 4.78 10.50 -6.62
N GLU A 181 5.47 10.69 -7.75
CA GLU A 181 6.57 9.80 -8.17
C GLU A 181 7.72 9.74 -7.16
N GLN A 182 8.12 10.91 -6.64
CA GLN A 182 9.17 11.00 -5.62
C GLN A 182 8.68 10.46 -4.28
N GLU A 183 7.41 10.62 -3.95
CA GLU A 183 6.77 10.11 -2.73
C GLU A 183 6.66 8.58 -2.72
N VAL A 184 6.30 7.98 -3.86
CA VAL A 184 6.33 6.52 -4.04
C VAL A 184 7.76 6.00 -3.89
N ARG A 185 8.73 6.66 -4.53
CA ARG A 185 10.14 6.25 -4.40
C ARG A 185 10.67 6.41 -2.97
N ALA A 186 10.28 7.49 -2.28
CA ALA A 186 10.61 7.70 -0.88
C ALA A 186 10.03 6.61 0.02
N SER A 187 8.77 6.23 -0.22
CA SER A 187 8.10 5.16 0.52
C SER A 187 8.78 3.80 0.32
N GLN A 188 9.22 3.48 -0.90
CA GLN A 188 10.00 2.27 -1.19
C GLN A 188 11.33 2.25 -0.45
N ILE A 189 12.11 3.34 -0.50
CA ILE A 189 13.40 3.41 0.21
C ILE A 189 13.19 3.30 1.72
N LEU A 190 12.13 3.92 2.24
CA LEU A 190 11.78 3.82 3.66
C LEU A 190 11.52 2.36 4.06
N VAL A 191 10.73 1.62 3.28
CA VAL A 191 10.50 0.18 3.50
C VAL A 191 11.82 -0.60 3.43
N GLU A 192 12.64 -0.37 2.41
CA GLU A 192 13.95 -1.03 2.24
C GLU A 192 14.85 -0.78 3.46
N ASP A 193 14.91 0.45 3.97
CA ASP A 193 15.67 0.82 5.16
C ASP A 193 15.10 0.15 6.43
N LEU A 194 13.78 0.07 6.60
CA LEU A 194 13.16 -0.64 7.72
C LEU A 194 13.45 -2.15 7.68
N ILE A 195 13.48 -2.75 6.49
CA ILE A 195 13.86 -4.16 6.31
C ILE A 195 15.34 -4.36 6.60
N ALA A 196 16.21 -3.48 6.09
CA ALA A 196 17.66 -3.55 6.30
C ALA A 196 18.04 -3.38 7.77
N ASN A 197 17.30 -2.56 8.52
CA ASN A 197 17.45 -2.41 9.97
C ASN A 197 16.85 -3.58 10.77
N GLY A 198 16.15 -4.51 10.12
CA GLY A 198 15.51 -5.67 10.75
C GLY A 198 14.24 -5.33 11.54
N THR A 199 13.67 -4.13 11.34
CA THR A 199 12.47 -3.69 12.06
C THR A 199 11.21 -4.36 11.52
N ILE A 200 11.15 -4.56 10.20
CA ILE A 200 10.12 -5.35 9.51
C ILE A 200 10.79 -6.37 8.59
N LYS A 201 10.04 -7.39 8.17
CA LYS A 201 10.45 -8.37 7.15
C LYS A 201 9.78 -8.10 5.80
N HIS A 202 8.62 -7.44 5.82
CA HIS A 202 7.83 -7.11 4.64
C HIS A 202 7.05 -5.80 4.85
N GLU A 203 6.82 -5.04 3.78
CA GLU A 203 6.04 -3.79 3.78
C GLU A 203 4.62 -3.94 4.30
N SER A 204 4.01 -5.09 4.07
CA SER A 204 2.64 -5.40 4.52
C SER A 204 2.48 -5.37 6.05
N GLN A 205 3.57 -5.59 6.81
CA GLN A 205 3.53 -5.48 8.28
C GLN A 205 3.29 -4.05 8.78
N ILE A 206 3.29 -3.05 7.90
CA ILE A 206 3.01 -1.67 8.25
C ILE A 206 1.49 -1.48 8.36
N LEU A 207 0.97 -1.59 9.58
CA LEU A 207 -0.46 -1.45 9.86
C LEU A 207 -0.89 0.01 10.05
N ASP A 208 0.00 0.87 10.53
CA ASP A 208 -0.26 2.30 10.67
C ASP A 208 0.73 3.13 9.84
N ARG A 209 0.31 3.42 8.61
CA ARG A 209 1.06 4.28 7.69
C ARG A 209 1.30 5.69 8.22
N ARG A 210 0.43 6.21 9.10
CA ARG A 210 0.48 7.62 9.51
C ARG A 210 1.73 7.93 10.32
N LYS A 211 2.27 6.94 11.03
CA LYS A 211 3.54 7.08 11.76
C LYS A 211 4.75 7.28 10.84
N LEU A 212 4.62 6.93 9.55
CA LEU A 212 5.68 7.05 8.56
C LEU A 212 5.58 8.31 7.70
N ILE A 213 4.50 9.11 7.81
CA ILE A 213 4.28 10.33 7.01
C ILE A 213 5.50 11.25 7.08
N ASN A 214 5.91 11.63 8.30
CA ASN A 214 7.00 12.59 8.48
C ASN A 214 8.35 12.08 7.92
N ALA A 215 8.62 10.77 8.06
CA ALA A 215 9.84 10.18 7.51
C ALA A 215 9.78 10.15 5.97
N CYS A 216 8.62 9.78 5.40
CA CYS A 216 8.37 9.83 3.96
C CYS A 216 8.56 11.25 3.41
N VAL A 217 7.96 12.26 4.03
CA VAL A 217 8.08 13.68 3.63
C VAL A 217 9.54 14.12 3.57
N SER A 218 10.34 13.85 4.61
CA SER A 218 11.76 14.20 4.61
C SER A 218 12.57 13.44 3.55
N LYS A 219 12.21 12.18 3.29
CA LYS A 219 12.87 11.39 2.24
C LYS A 219 12.50 11.86 0.83
N SER A 220 11.24 12.22 0.61
CA SER A 220 10.77 12.86 -0.63
C SER A 220 11.52 14.16 -0.88
N ALA A 221 11.65 15.01 0.14
CA ALA A 221 12.42 16.25 0.06
C ALA A 221 13.90 15.99 -0.31
N GLU A 222 14.55 15.02 0.33
CA GLU A 222 15.93 14.62 0.01
C GLU A 222 16.09 14.24 -1.47
N ILE A 223 15.16 13.44 -2.00
CA ILE A 223 15.15 13.02 -3.41
C ILE A 223 14.97 14.23 -4.32
N ILE A 224 14.01 15.11 -4.03
CA ILE A 224 13.70 16.30 -4.82
C ILE A 224 14.91 17.25 -4.87
N TYR A 225 15.51 17.58 -3.72
CA TYR A 225 16.74 18.40 -3.70
C TYR A 225 17.90 17.73 -4.44
N GLY A 226 17.98 16.39 -4.40
CA GLY A 226 18.94 15.64 -5.21
C GLY A 226 18.77 15.81 -6.72
N ILE A 227 17.54 16.03 -7.20
CA ILE A 227 17.24 16.28 -8.63
C ILE A 227 17.58 17.72 -9.01
N LEU A 228 17.40 18.69 -8.10
CA LEU A 228 17.68 20.11 -8.34
C LEU A 228 19.17 20.43 -8.48
N GLY A 229 20.05 19.54 -8.03
CA GLY A 229 21.50 19.64 -8.21
C GLY A 229 22.25 20.22 -7.01
N ASP A 230 23.52 20.54 -7.23
CA ASP A 230 24.48 20.87 -6.14
C ASP A 230 24.17 22.18 -5.41
N ASP A 231 23.43 23.09 -6.04
CA ASP A 231 22.98 24.35 -5.41
C ASP A 231 22.09 24.12 -4.18
N TYR A 232 21.51 22.92 -4.05
CA TYR A 232 20.62 22.53 -2.94
C TYR A 232 21.25 21.46 -2.02
N ILE A 233 22.59 21.32 -2.02
CA ILE A 233 23.27 20.26 -1.28
C ILE A 233 23.07 20.35 0.24
N ASP A 234 22.97 21.57 0.78
CA ASP A 234 22.77 21.79 2.21
C ASP A 234 21.35 21.38 2.62
N GLN A 235 20.33 21.78 1.86
CA GLN A 235 18.93 21.41 2.10
C GLN A 235 18.73 19.89 1.94
N LYS A 236 19.39 19.28 0.95
CA LYS A 236 19.42 17.83 0.79
C LYS A 236 20.00 17.14 2.03
N ARG A 237 21.14 17.64 2.54
CA ARG A 237 21.79 17.09 3.74
C ARG A 237 20.91 17.23 4.97
N ASP A 238 20.23 18.36 5.12
CA ASP A 238 19.33 18.62 6.23
C ASP A 238 18.10 17.70 6.18
N ALA A 239 17.47 17.55 5.01
CA ALA A 239 16.37 16.61 4.78
C ALA A 239 16.79 15.15 5.06
N MET A 240 17.99 14.74 4.63
CA MET A 240 18.54 13.41 4.92
C MET A 240 18.75 13.21 6.43
N ASN A 241 19.29 14.21 7.14
CA ASN A 241 19.51 14.12 8.58
C ASN A 241 18.19 14.01 9.34
N GLU A 242 17.18 14.78 8.91
CA GLU A 242 15.84 14.73 9.49
C GLU A 242 15.16 13.37 9.22
N TYR A 243 15.26 12.83 8.00
CA TYR A 243 14.80 11.48 7.68
C TYR A 243 15.44 10.43 8.60
N LYS A 244 16.78 10.46 8.76
CA LYS A 244 17.51 9.54 9.64
C LYS A 244 17.11 9.68 11.11
N SER A 245 16.76 10.88 11.55
CA SER A 245 16.26 11.14 12.90
C SER A 245 14.86 10.54 13.09
N ARG A 246 13.97 10.71 12.10
CA ARG A 246 12.58 10.25 12.14
C ARG A 246 12.46 8.73 12.06
N ILE A 247 13.23 8.06 11.20
CA ILE A 247 13.19 6.60 11.06
C ILE A 247 13.74 5.87 12.31
N LYS A 248 14.56 6.56 13.13
CA LYS A 248 15.09 6.01 14.38
C LYS A 248 14.16 6.16 15.57
N LYS A 249 13.04 6.88 15.45
CA LYS A 249 12.09 7.00 16.56
C LYS A 249 11.36 5.66 16.69
N ASP A 250 11.57 4.95 17.80
CA ASP A 250 11.08 3.58 18.12
C ASP A 250 9.54 3.42 18.20
N LEU A 251 8.75 4.32 17.61
CA LEU A 251 7.30 4.30 17.65
C LEU A 251 6.74 3.93 16.29
N PHE A 252 6.89 2.66 15.91
CA PHE A 252 6.22 2.13 14.75
C PHE A 252 5.20 1.08 15.15
N ALA A 253 4.01 1.17 14.56
CA ALA A 253 2.91 0.24 14.75
C ALA A 253 3.03 -0.83 13.65
N PHE A 254 3.87 -1.82 13.92
CA PHE A 254 4.13 -2.94 13.03
C PHE A 254 3.48 -4.22 13.54
N ASP A 255 2.96 -5.02 12.61
CA ASP A 255 2.45 -6.35 12.88
C ASP A 255 3.62 -7.32 13.13
N ILE A 256 3.88 -7.65 14.40
CA ILE A 256 4.94 -8.58 14.82
C ILE A 256 4.39 -10.01 14.87
N ASN A 257 3.14 -10.16 15.30
CA ASN A 257 2.51 -11.46 15.54
C ASN A 257 1.82 -12.08 14.30
N LYS A 258 1.72 -11.31 13.21
CA LYS A 258 1.08 -11.65 11.93
C LYS A 258 -0.43 -11.87 12.03
N ASP A 259 -1.14 -11.07 12.82
CA ASP A 259 -2.60 -11.16 12.92
C ASP A 259 -3.36 -10.09 12.11
N GLY A 260 -2.65 -9.07 11.59
CA GLY A 260 -3.24 -7.96 10.84
C GLY A 260 -4.04 -6.96 11.69
N ASP A 261 -3.98 -7.02 13.02
CA ASP A 261 -4.52 -6.03 13.96
C ASP A 261 -3.37 -5.39 14.75
N LEU A 262 -3.54 -4.13 15.18
CA LEU A 262 -2.53 -3.52 16.05
C LEU A 262 -2.86 -3.86 17.50
N SER A 263 -2.20 -4.87 18.06
CA SER A 263 -2.39 -5.22 19.46
C SER A 263 -1.86 -4.14 20.40
N GLU A 264 -2.34 -4.11 21.65
CA GLU A 264 -1.87 -3.15 22.66
C GLU A 264 -0.35 -3.27 22.87
N ALA A 265 0.18 -4.50 22.80
CA ALA A 265 1.61 -4.79 22.91
C ALA A 265 2.45 -4.28 21.72
N GLU A 266 1.87 -4.18 20.51
CA GLU A 266 2.51 -3.61 19.32
C GLU A 266 2.31 -2.09 19.22
N SER A 267 1.29 -1.58 19.91
CA SER A 267 1.05 -0.13 20.05
C SER A 267 1.92 0.52 21.13
N THR A 268 2.40 -0.27 22.12
CA THR A 268 3.12 0.23 23.29
C THR A 268 4.64 0.05 23.19
N PHE A 269 5.35 1.05 23.67
CA PHE A 269 6.81 1.11 23.70
C PHE A 269 7.39 -0.07 24.49
N ARG A 270 8.32 -0.85 23.91
CA ARG A 270 9.16 -1.79 24.66
C ARG A 270 10.14 -0.99 25.53
N GLN A 271 9.69 -0.53 26.69
CA GLN A 271 10.62 -0.10 27.74
C GLN A 271 11.38 -1.35 28.18
N GLY A 272 12.69 -1.38 27.94
CA GLY A 272 13.56 -2.46 28.40
C GLY A 272 13.34 -2.68 29.90
N TYR A 273 13.09 -3.93 30.29
CA TYR A 273 13.01 -4.32 31.70
C TYR A 273 14.32 -3.94 32.38
N VAL A 274 14.28 -2.93 33.26
CA VAL A 274 15.34 -2.69 34.22
C VAL A 274 15.18 -3.75 35.30
N TYR A 275 15.94 -4.83 35.21
CA TYR A 275 16.11 -5.73 36.35
C TYR A 275 16.78 -4.94 37.48
N ARG A 276 16.10 -4.84 38.62
CA ARG A 276 16.70 -4.40 39.89
C ARG A 276 17.40 -5.55 40.58
#